data_AF-A0A197K8C3-F1
#
_entry.id   AF-A0A197K8C3-F1
#
_cell.length_a   1.000
_cell.length_b   1.000
_cell.length_c   1.000
_cell.angle_alpha   90.00
_cell.angle_beta   90.00
_cell.angle_gamma   90.00
#
_symmetry.space_group_name_H-M   'P 1'
#
loop_
_entity.id
_entity.type
_entity.pdbx_description
1 polymer ?
#
loop_
_entity_poly.entity_id
_entity_poly.type
_entity_poly.pdbx_seq_one_letter_code
_entity_poly.pdbx_strand_id
1 'polypeptide(L)'
;MSTVDDNDDGMTASFSASTFESEVNDPWTANTRGGLNPIDLSTILSGMPLPAIYTTAFDLAQPSGGKVTVLALNKILAVSGLSPATVDKILNIVVAPTRSRITKGECSVALALVAMAQKNMELSIESLTAHREDLPIPHLPGLENIDFGSTVDTSGIYATSSSLPKGHPVNVGSTISDPWRTSTYKGNGYPPPPSYLASPPIPSGDVSGSTSDEASGSSQRDVHLWFLNLDVIRITFAPEKEGIFLFKHTNYIVESKARQTTVIRRYSDFWWLLEILAKRFPYRILPNLPPKRLGVADEVFLERRLRGLTRFTNALMRHPVLKNDPLVISFLTEPVELALWRKNVVISTEDEFTTKLPISESLVKEVPMDLELQLEAIKRRLPASVEYYRSMVHVMDRVQKRTEANAGDYMRFSLALNALADCEKHCHVEECYSCGQLSQGYGKIGSHMGQASNVLEEQARVTQRGVVEDLKRHRDLLVSVMELMQRRERAKESGLVETLKKRITNQEQKLTHLRTTAAATAAASARAEGAGDGGYGGSEPGIYDAQIEKLVQNIQSDRAEMETQSQRAILMNHTLWMEILFYHKNQALIASIYQNFVHEQIKTSQGLTDTWESLSPIVHDLPMEVNAFN
;
A
#
# COMPACT_ATOMS: atom_id res chain seq x y z
N MET A 1 -65.53 -14.23 15.94
CA MET A 1 -66.33 -13.71 14.82
C MET A 1 -65.45 -12.70 14.11
N SER A 2 -65.10 -12.99 12.85
CA SER A 2 -64.36 -12.15 11.90
C SER A 2 -62.85 -11.94 12.12
N THR A 3 -62.08 -12.87 11.56
CA THR A 3 -60.71 -12.72 11.04
C THR A 3 -60.69 -11.80 9.81
N VAL A 4 -59.71 -10.90 9.71
CA VAL A 4 -59.23 -10.32 8.44
C VAL A 4 -57.71 -10.31 8.48
N ASP A 5 -57.13 -11.14 7.63
CA ASP A 5 -55.74 -11.15 7.20
C ASP A 5 -55.48 -9.93 6.31
N ASP A 6 -54.35 -9.24 6.52
CA ASP A 6 -53.72 -8.42 5.49
C ASP A 6 -52.23 -8.81 5.42
N ASN A 7 -51.87 -9.40 4.28
CA ASN A 7 -50.52 -9.66 3.83
C ASN A 7 -49.86 -8.33 3.42
N ASP A 8 -48.69 -8.03 3.97
CA ASP A 8 -47.75 -7.07 3.36
C ASP A 8 -46.36 -7.72 3.28
N ASP A 9 -46.13 -8.43 2.17
CA ASP A 9 -44.82 -8.92 1.73
C ASP A 9 -44.01 -7.73 1.17
N GLY A 10 -43.43 -6.95 2.08
CA GLY A 10 -42.45 -5.90 1.78
C GLY A 10 -41.04 -6.47 1.77
N MET A 11 -40.57 -6.86 0.58
CA MET A 11 -39.25 -7.45 0.31
C MET A 11 -38.08 -6.55 0.76
N THR A 12 -37.59 -6.72 1.99
CA THR A 12 -36.33 -6.11 2.45
C THR A 12 -35.15 -6.93 1.91
N ALA A 13 -34.72 -6.63 0.69
CA ALA A 13 -33.45 -7.14 0.15
C ALA A 13 -32.29 -6.44 0.87
N SER A 14 -31.88 -7.02 1.99
CA SER A 14 -30.56 -6.78 2.61
C SER A 14 -29.48 -7.27 1.65
N PHE A 15 -28.98 -6.38 0.80
CA PHE A 15 -27.72 -6.60 0.10
C PHE A 15 -26.58 -6.43 1.11
N SER A 16 -26.31 -7.49 1.86
CA SER A 16 -25.03 -7.69 2.52
C SER A 16 -23.97 -7.75 1.42
N ALA A 17 -23.06 -6.79 1.41
CA ALA A 17 -21.86 -6.82 0.56
C ALA A 17 -20.90 -7.91 1.08
N SER A 18 -21.30 -9.17 0.92
CA SER A 18 -20.47 -10.35 1.17
C SER A 18 -19.73 -10.72 -0.11
N THR A 19 -18.87 -9.84 -0.65
CA THR A 19 -17.81 -10.21 -1.60
C THR A 19 -16.80 -9.06 -1.77
N PHE A 20 -16.02 -8.78 -0.71
CA PHE A 20 -14.73 -8.10 -0.83
C PHE A 20 -13.60 -9.02 -0.32
N GLU A 21 -13.73 -10.30 -0.60
CA GLU A 21 -12.64 -11.27 -0.53
C GLU A 21 -12.53 -11.93 -1.91
N SER A 22 -11.91 -11.19 -2.83
CA SER A 22 -11.24 -11.81 -3.98
C SER A 22 -9.75 -11.64 -3.75
N GLU A 23 -9.03 -12.76 -3.73
CA GLU A 23 -7.57 -12.89 -3.60
C GLU A 23 -6.83 -12.03 -4.65
N VAL A 24 -6.68 -10.73 -4.39
CA VAL A 24 -5.84 -9.83 -5.20
C VAL A 24 -5.13 -8.87 -4.26
N ASN A 25 -3.85 -9.15 -4.03
CA ASN A 25 -2.78 -8.25 -3.57
C ASN A 25 -3.23 -7.09 -2.66
N ASP A 26 -3.35 -7.37 -1.35
CA ASP A 26 -3.42 -6.32 -0.34
C ASP A 26 -2.14 -5.44 -0.40
N PRO A 27 -2.28 -4.13 -0.69
CA PRO A 27 -1.14 -3.21 -0.78
C PRO A 27 -0.51 -2.89 0.58
N TRP A 28 -1.11 -3.30 1.70
CA TRP A 28 -0.68 -2.96 3.06
C TRP A 28 0.06 -4.07 3.78
N THR A 29 -0.08 -5.31 3.34
CA THR A 29 0.71 -6.44 3.81
C THR A 29 2.03 -6.51 3.05
N ALA A 30 3.09 -7.03 3.66
CA ALA A 30 4.22 -7.62 2.97
C ALA A 30 3.84 -9.09 2.71
N ASN A 31 3.94 -9.59 1.47
CA ASN A 31 3.41 -10.87 1.08
C ASN A 31 4.32 -11.94 1.71
N THR A 32 3.90 -12.48 2.84
CA THR A 32 4.24 -13.85 3.20
C THR A 32 3.59 -14.72 2.15
N ARG A 33 4.41 -15.47 1.39
CA ARG A 33 3.89 -16.44 0.41
C ARG A 33 2.97 -17.44 1.13
N GLY A 34 1.79 -17.67 0.56
CA GLY A 34 0.80 -18.64 1.03
C GLY A 34 -0.50 -17.95 1.42
N GLY A 35 -1.50 -18.07 0.56
CA GLY A 35 -2.87 -17.68 0.90
C GLY A 35 -3.38 -18.57 2.03
N LEU A 36 -3.81 -17.93 3.11
CA LEU A 36 -4.77 -18.31 4.14
C LEU A 36 -4.67 -17.17 5.20
N ASN A 37 -5.77 -16.83 5.86
CA ASN A 37 -5.80 -15.86 6.97
C ASN A 37 -4.56 -16.01 7.89
N PRO A 38 -3.96 -14.94 8.44
CA PRO A 38 -2.83 -15.11 9.36
C PRO A 38 -3.34 -15.81 10.62
N ILE A 39 -3.24 -17.15 10.61
CA ILE A 39 -3.43 -17.98 11.78
C ILE A 39 -2.39 -17.49 12.77
N ASP A 40 -2.86 -16.98 13.92
CA ASP A 40 -1.96 -16.62 15.00
C ASP A 40 -1.28 -17.91 15.47
N LEU A 41 -0.04 -18.12 15.03
CA LEU A 41 0.77 -19.31 15.32
C LEU A 41 0.76 -19.65 16.81
N SER A 42 0.69 -18.64 17.67
CA SER A 42 0.67 -18.81 19.12
C SER A 42 -0.60 -19.50 19.66
N THR A 43 -1.66 -19.55 18.86
CA THR A 43 -2.98 -20.10 19.23
C THR A 43 -3.26 -21.49 18.65
N ILE A 44 -2.45 -21.98 17.70
CA ILE A 44 -2.68 -23.26 16.98
C ILE A 44 -2.80 -24.45 17.93
N LEU A 45 -1.96 -24.46 18.97
CA LEU A 45 -1.93 -25.53 19.98
C LEU A 45 -2.57 -25.10 21.30
N SER A 46 -3.31 -23.99 21.32
CA SER A 46 -3.98 -23.51 22.52
C SER A 46 -5.14 -24.44 22.91
N GLY A 47 -5.25 -24.78 24.20
CA GLY A 47 -6.29 -25.68 24.72
C GLY A 47 -6.01 -27.18 24.52
N MET A 48 -4.89 -27.57 23.91
CA MET A 48 -4.51 -28.98 23.73
C MET A 48 -3.72 -29.52 24.93
N PRO A 49 -3.93 -30.79 25.33
CA PRO A 49 -3.13 -31.43 26.37
C PRO A 49 -1.76 -31.82 25.81
N LEU A 50 -0.81 -30.87 25.82
CA LEU A 50 0.56 -31.10 25.35
C LEU A 50 1.39 -31.90 26.37
N PRO A 51 2.28 -32.80 25.92
CA PRO A 51 3.21 -33.50 26.81
C PRO A 51 4.12 -32.55 27.61
N ALA A 52 4.54 -32.97 28.80
CA ALA A 52 5.32 -32.13 29.73
C ALA A 52 6.64 -31.60 29.14
N ILE A 53 7.22 -32.28 28.15
CA ILE A 53 8.46 -31.84 27.48
C ILE A 53 8.36 -30.44 26.87
N TYR A 54 7.16 -30.01 26.42
CA TYR A 54 6.91 -28.69 25.85
C TYR A 54 7.04 -27.59 26.90
N THR A 55 6.47 -27.82 28.09
CA THR A 55 6.59 -26.90 29.22
C THR A 55 8.00 -26.91 29.79
N THR A 56 8.61 -28.09 29.95
CA THR A 56 9.99 -28.22 30.45
C THR A 56 11.01 -27.50 29.57
N ALA A 57 10.94 -27.66 28.24
CA ALA A 57 11.82 -26.96 27.32
C ALA A 57 11.65 -25.44 27.37
N PHE A 58 10.41 -24.96 27.48
CA PHE A 58 10.13 -23.53 27.57
C PHE A 58 10.64 -22.92 28.89
N ASP A 59 10.47 -23.63 30.00
CA ASP A 59 10.89 -23.14 31.32
C ASP A 59 12.42 -23.16 31.47
N LEU A 60 13.10 -24.18 30.92
CA LEU A 60 14.57 -24.26 30.88
C LEU A 60 15.21 -23.13 30.08
N ALA A 61 14.52 -22.61 29.05
CA ALA A 61 14.98 -21.49 28.25
C ALA A 61 14.92 -20.11 28.96
N GLN A 62 14.61 -20.07 30.25
CA GLN A 62 14.59 -18.87 31.11
C GLN A 62 13.73 -17.73 30.52
N PRO A 63 12.41 -17.91 30.41
CA PRO A 63 11.52 -16.92 29.81
C PRO A 63 11.48 -15.62 30.60
N SER A 64 11.53 -14.49 29.89
CA SER A 64 11.43 -13.13 30.46
C SER A 64 10.18 -12.45 29.89
N GLY A 65 9.23 -12.11 30.76
CA GLY A 65 7.93 -11.55 30.37
C GLY A 65 7.05 -12.51 29.56
N GLY A 66 7.15 -13.83 29.83
CA GLY A 66 6.40 -14.87 29.11
C GLY A 66 6.90 -15.16 27.68
N LYS A 67 8.12 -14.69 27.35
CA LYS A 67 8.76 -14.88 26.05
C LYS A 67 10.20 -15.37 26.20
N VAL A 68 10.65 -16.20 25.25
CA VAL A 68 12.04 -16.68 25.16
C VAL A 68 12.74 -16.07 23.94
N THR A 69 14.07 -15.96 23.96
CA THR A 69 14.83 -15.43 22.82
C THR A 69 14.90 -16.47 21.70
N VAL A 70 15.04 -16.00 20.46
CA VAL A 70 15.25 -16.90 19.30
C VAL A 70 16.55 -17.69 19.45
N LEU A 71 17.56 -17.11 20.12
CA LEU A 71 18.80 -17.79 20.46
C LEU A 71 18.55 -19.00 21.39
N ALA A 72 17.74 -18.83 22.44
CA ALA A 72 17.39 -19.93 23.34
C ALA A 72 16.59 -21.02 22.62
N LEU A 73 15.65 -20.63 21.74
CA LEU A 73 14.97 -21.60 20.88
C LEU A 73 15.96 -22.36 19.99
N ASN A 74 16.91 -21.68 19.34
CA ASN A 74 17.89 -22.33 18.47
C ASN A 74 18.76 -23.36 19.25
N LYS A 75 19.16 -23.03 20.49
CA LYS A 75 19.85 -23.98 21.38
C LYS A 75 19.00 -25.22 21.67
N ILE A 76 17.70 -25.07 21.91
CA ILE A 76 16.76 -26.19 22.09
C ILE A 76 16.62 -27.03 20.82
N LEU A 77 16.50 -26.39 19.65
CA LEU A 77 16.35 -27.09 18.37
C LEU A 77 17.64 -27.84 17.99
N ALA A 78 18.81 -27.35 18.38
CA ALA A 78 20.08 -27.99 18.10
C ALA A 78 20.23 -29.37 18.75
N VAL A 79 19.60 -29.61 19.91
CA VAL A 79 19.65 -30.93 20.56
C VAL A 79 18.65 -31.93 19.98
N SER A 80 17.77 -31.52 19.05
CA SER A 80 16.76 -32.42 18.44
C SER A 80 17.32 -33.49 17.51
N GLY A 81 18.61 -33.42 17.15
CA GLY A 81 19.25 -34.34 16.21
C GLY A 81 18.82 -34.13 14.74
N LEU A 82 18.06 -33.08 14.44
CA LEU A 82 17.68 -32.70 13.08
C LEU A 82 18.85 -32.05 12.33
N SER A 83 18.84 -32.15 11.00
CA SER A 83 19.84 -31.47 10.18
C SER A 83 19.70 -29.94 10.30
N PRO A 84 20.80 -29.16 10.16
CA PRO A 84 20.75 -27.71 10.25
C PRO A 84 19.75 -27.06 9.28
N ALA A 85 19.65 -27.59 8.06
CA ALA A 85 18.69 -27.11 7.05
C ALA A 85 17.23 -27.30 7.48
N THR A 86 16.92 -28.38 8.22
CA THR A 86 15.58 -28.63 8.76
C THR A 86 15.28 -27.72 9.95
N VAL A 87 16.26 -27.50 10.82
CA VAL A 87 16.14 -26.54 11.93
C VAL A 87 15.88 -25.12 11.41
N ASP A 88 16.63 -24.68 10.39
CA ASP A 88 16.43 -23.38 9.75
C ASP A 88 15.04 -23.29 9.10
N LYS A 89 14.55 -24.38 8.48
CA LYS A 89 13.19 -24.42 7.93
C LYS A 89 12.14 -24.24 9.02
N ILE A 90 12.29 -24.91 10.17
CA ILE A 90 11.37 -24.77 11.32
C ILE A 90 11.42 -23.35 11.88
N LEU A 91 12.62 -22.76 12.04
CA LEU A 91 12.79 -21.38 12.50
C LEU A 91 12.12 -20.39 11.55
N ASN A 92 12.25 -20.56 10.23
CA ASN A 92 11.60 -19.68 9.25
C ASN A 92 10.06 -19.81 9.23
N ILE A 93 9.51 -20.96 9.63
CA ILE A 93 8.06 -21.16 9.75
C ILE A 93 7.51 -20.45 11.00
N VAL A 94 8.24 -20.50 12.13
CA VAL A 94 7.74 -20.04 13.44
C VAL A 94 8.16 -18.61 13.77
N VAL A 95 9.37 -18.21 13.35
CA VAL A 95 9.97 -16.92 13.71
C VAL A 95 9.90 -15.98 12.51
N ALA A 96 9.15 -14.89 12.67
CA ALA A 96 9.16 -13.81 11.69
C ALA A 96 10.55 -13.16 11.62
N PRO A 97 11.08 -12.80 10.43
CA PRO A 97 12.46 -12.32 10.24
C PRO A 97 12.89 -11.10 11.07
N THR A 98 11.95 -10.38 11.68
CA THR A 98 12.17 -9.17 12.47
C THR A 98 11.98 -9.36 13.97
N ARG A 99 11.59 -10.56 14.44
CA ARG A 99 11.34 -10.85 15.86
C ARG A 99 12.55 -11.55 16.49
N SER A 100 13.03 -11.01 17.60
CA SER A 100 14.12 -11.60 18.42
C SER A 100 13.62 -12.41 19.62
N ARG A 101 12.29 -12.42 19.86
CA ARG A 101 11.64 -13.13 20.97
C ARG A 101 10.34 -13.79 20.52
N ILE A 102 10.04 -14.95 21.08
CA ILE A 102 8.86 -15.75 20.79
C ILE A 102 8.07 -16.07 22.06
N THR A 103 6.77 -16.24 21.91
CA THR A 103 5.83 -16.63 22.97
C THR A 103 5.88 -18.12 23.27
N LYS A 104 5.27 -18.54 24.38
CA LYS A 104 5.09 -19.96 24.73
C LYS A 104 4.38 -20.76 23.64
N GLY A 105 3.34 -20.18 23.03
CA GLY A 105 2.59 -20.82 21.94
C GLY A 105 3.45 -21.05 20.69
N GLU A 106 4.22 -20.03 20.28
CA GLU A 106 5.16 -20.15 19.15
C GLU A 106 6.27 -21.18 19.46
N CYS A 107 6.80 -21.20 20.69
CA CYS A 107 7.76 -22.22 21.11
C CYS A 107 7.17 -23.64 21.05
N SER A 108 5.91 -23.81 21.46
CA SER A 108 5.21 -25.09 21.35
C SER A 108 5.02 -25.52 19.89
N VAL A 109 4.71 -24.60 19.00
CA VAL A 109 4.61 -24.89 17.55
C VAL A 109 5.96 -25.34 17.00
N ALA A 110 7.07 -24.69 17.37
CA ALA A 110 8.40 -25.12 16.95
C ALA A 110 8.72 -26.55 17.41
N LEU A 111 8.40 -26.89 18.66
CA LEU A 111 8.61 -28.25 19.20
C LEU A 111 7.71 -29.30 18.53
N ALA A 112 6.48 -28.94 18.15
CA ALA A 112 5.61 -29.83 17.39
C ALA A 112 6.15 -30.09 15.98
N LEU A 113 6.68 -29.06 15.31
CA LEU A 113 7.34 -29.21 14.02
C LEU A 113 8.64 -30.05 14.12
N VAL A 114 9.36 -29.98 15.24
CA VAL A 114 10.49 -30.89 15.51
C VAL A 114 10.01 -32.34 15.58
N ALA A 115 8.95 -32.61 16.34
CA ALA A 115 8.42 -33.96 16.47
C ALA A 115 7.92 -34.53 15.13
N MET A 116 7.28 -33.68 14.31
CA MET A 116 6.86 -34.01 12.95
C MET A 116 8.06 -34.31 12.05
N ALA A 117 9.12 -33.49 12.10
CA ALA A 117 10.35 -33.71 11.35
C ALA A 117 11.02 -35.05 11.71
N GLN A 118 11.07 -35.38 13.00
CA GLN A 118 11.66 -36.63 13.50
C GLN A 118 10.89 -37.88 13.06
N LYS A 119 9.61 -37.73 12.72
CA LYS A 119 8.75 -38.78 12.16
C LYS A 119 8.63 -38.73 10.63
N ASN A 120 9.45 -37.93 9.95
CA ASN A 120 9.42 -37.72 8.50
C ASN A 120 8.06 -37.22 7.97
N MET A 121 7.35 -36.43 8.76
CA MET A 121 6.10 -35.79 8.36
C MET A 121 6.37 -34.46 7.64
N GLU A 122 5.40 -34.00 6.85
CA GLU A 122 5.51 -32.74 6.11
C GLU A 122 5.56 -31.52 7.06
N LEU A 123 6.56 -30.66 6.85
CA LEU A 123 6.78 -29.43 7.62
C LEU A 123 6.05 -28.24 7.01
N SER A 124 4.79 -28.09 7.42
CA SER A 124 3.90 -26.97 7.07
C SER A 124 2.90 -26.70 8.20
N ILE A 125 2.31 -25.51 8.23
CA ILE A 125 1.32 -25.14 9.25
C ILE A 125 0.00 -25.88 9.03
N GLU A 126 -0.31 -26.18 7.77
CA GLU A 126 -1.47 -26.94 7.33
C GLU A 126 -1.37 -28.39 7.83
N SER A 127 -0.21 -29.02 7.67
CA SER A 127 0.07 -30.37 8.17
C SER A 127 0.03 -30.43 9.71
N LEU A 128 0.57 -29.42 10.39
CA LEU A 128 0.51 -29.30 11.84
C LEU A 128 -0.93 -29.17 12.36
N THR A 129 -1.74 -28.35 11.69
CA THR A 129 -3.15 -28.12 12.07
C THR A 129 -3.98 -29.39 11.85
N ALA A 130 -3.71 -30.14 10.78
CA ALA A 130 -4.36 -31.41 10.49
C ALA A 130 -4.06 -32.51 11.53
N HIS A 131 -2.86 -32.50 12.13
CA HIS A 131 -2.41 -33.49 13.12
C HIS A 131 -2.42 -32.96 14.56
N ARG A 132 -3.05 -31.81 14.83
CA ARG A 132 -3.00 -31.12 16.14
C ARG A 132 -3.48 -31.98 17.32
N GLU A 133 -4.36 -32.96 17.06
CA GLU A 133 -4.96 -33.86 18.06
C GLU A 133 -4.16 -35.16 18.29
N ASP A 134 -3.20 -35.48 17.42
CA ASP A 134 -2.37 -36.70 17.48
C ASP A 134 -0.90 -36.37 17.13
N LEU A 135 -0.31 -35.44 17.89
CA LEU A 135 1.07 -35.00 17.64
C LEU A 135 2.09 -35.98 18.23
N PRO A 136 3.16 -36.32 17.49
CA PRO A 136 4.27 -37.09 18.05
C PRO A 136 4.98 -36.31 19.16
N ILE A 137 5.63 -37.03 20.07
CA ILE A 137 6.43 -36.42 21.15
C ILE A 137 7.82 -36.07 20.61
N PRO A 138 8.29 -34.81 20.75
CA PRO A 138 9.62 -34.41 20.31
C PRO A 138 10.69 -35.08 21.17
N HIS A 139 11.69 -35.65 20.51
CA HIS A 139 12.84 -36.26 21.15
C HIS A 139 13.98 -35.23 21.27
N LEU A 140 14.28 -34.78 22.48
CA LEU A 140 15.29 -33.74 22.75
C LEU A 140 16.35 -34.27 23.74
N PRO A 141 17.31 -35.08 23.29
CA PRO A 141 18.34 -35.66 24.16
C PRO A 141 19.24 -34.58 24.77
N GLY A 142 19.40 -34.60 26.10
CA GLY A 142 20.29 -33.68 26.81
C GLY A 142 19.79 -32.24 26.90
N LEU A 143 18.47 -32.02 26.79
CA LEU A 143 17.83 -30.72 26.96
C LEU A 143 18.19 -30.04 28.30
N GLU A 144 18.35 -30.83 29.36
CA GLU A 144 18.77 -30.40 30.69
C GLU A 144 20.24 -29.95 30.79
N ASN A 145 21.08 -30.28 29.80
CA ASN A 145 22.51 -29.94 29.78
C ASN A 145 22.84 -28.66 29.00
N ILE A 146 21.82 -27.96 28.48
CA ILE A 146 22.00 -26.74 27.68
C ILE A 146 22.26 -25.54 28.60
N ASP A 147 23.39 -24.87 28.41
CA ASP A 147 23.67 -23.60 29.07
C ASP A 147 23.00 -22.42 28.35
N PHE A 148 22.00 -21.82 29.01
CA PHE A 148 21.27 -20.64 28.53
C PHE A 148 21.87 -19.31 29.01
N GLY A 149 22.88 -19.32 29.89
CA GLY A 149 23.44 -18.14 30.56
C GLY A 149 24.62 -17.45 29.87
N SER A 150 25.26 -18.09 28.88
CA SER A 150 26.41 -17.53 28.17
C SER A 150 26.01 -16.69 26.95
N THR A 151 26.30 -15.38 27.00
CA THR A 151 26.36 -14.47 25.84
C THR A 151 27.73 -14.59 25.18
N VAL A 152 27.91 -15.61 24.35
CA VAL A 152 29.01 -15.65 23.37
C VAL A 152 28.38 -15.76 21.99
N ASP A 153 28.70 -14.78 21.15
CA ASP A 153 28.30 -14.72 19.74
C ASP A 153 28.77 -15.97 18.98
N THR A 154 27.83 -16.66 18.34
CA THR A 154 28.12 -17.83 17.52
C THR A 154 28.59 -17.42 16.14
N SER A 155 29.88 -17.09 16.02
CA SER A 155 30.64 -17.31 14.79
C SER A 155 31.71 -18.36 15.09
N GLY A 156 31.36 -19.65 14.95
CA GLY A 156 32.32 -20.75 14.99
C GLY A 156 31.91 -21.93 15.86
N ILE A 157 31.04 -22.80 15.35
CA ILE A 157 31.01 -24.21 15.76
C ILE A 157 30.91 -25.07 14.49
N TYR A 158 32.06 -25.29 13.85
CA TYR A 158 32.31 -26.50 13.08
C TYR A 158 33.66 -27.03 13.54
N ALA A 159 33.64 -28.15 14.24
CA ALA A 159 34.82 -28.97 14.44
C ALA A 159 35.18 -29.61 13.10
N THR A 160 36.34 -29.26 12.54
CA THR A 160 36.99 -30.09 11.52
C THR A 160 38.41 -30.40 11.96
N SER A 161 38.61 -31.69 12.18
CA SER A 161 39.86 -32.38 12.44
C SER A 161 41.00 -31.97 11.51
N SER A 162 42.18 -31.86 12.10
CA SER A 162 43.50 -31.72 11.51
C SER A 162 43.86 -32.83 10.50
N SER A 163 44.31 -32.44 9.31
CA SER A 163 45.52 -33.01 8.66
C SER A 163 45.99 -32.13 7.50
N LEU A 164 47.28 -31.73 7.57
CA LEU A 164 48.04 -31.13 6.46
C LEU A 164 48.29 -32.16 5.35
N PRO A 165 48.51 -31.71 4.10
CA PRO A 165 49.85 -31.91 3.57
C PRO A 165 50.46 -30.72 2.78
N LYS A 166 51.80 -30.82 2.71
CA LYS A 166 52.85 -29.95 2.19
C LYS A 166 52.76 -29.58 0.69
N GLY A 167 53.09 -28.32 0.37
CA GLY A 167 54.31 -27.95 -0.37
C GLY A 167 54.33 -27.85 -1.91
N HIS A 168 54.83 -26.69 -2.38
CA HIS A 168 55.51 -26.35 -3.66
C HIS A 168 54.68 -25.70 -4.80
N PRO A 169 55.30 -24.90 -5.71
CA PRO A 169 55.68 -23.50 -5.47
C PRO A 169 55.19 -22.54 -6.59
N VAL A 170 55.45 -21.25 -6.35
CA VAL A 170 55.42 -20.07 -7.24
C VAL A 170 55.40 -20.36 -8.75
N ASN A 171 54.45 -19.74 -9.48
CA ASN A 171 54.70 -19.33 -10.86
C ASN A 171 54.11 -17.93 -11.13
N VAL A 172 54.95 -17.15 -11.80
CA VAL A 172 54.81 -15.73 -12.11
C VAL A 172 54.02 -15.57 -13.42
N GLY A 173 53.10 -14.62 -13.47
CA GLY A 173 52.62 -14.03 -14.72
C GLY A 173 51.11 -14.10 -14.97
N SER A 174 50.40 -13.03 -14.62
CA SER A 174 49.65 -12.23 -15.59
C SER A 174 49.09 -11.00 -14.91
N THR A 175 49.19 -9.89 -15.63
CA THR A 175 48.87 -8.52 -15.23
C THR A 175 47.39 -8.34 -14.89
N ILE A 176 47.10 -8.01 -13.63
CA ILE A 176 45.81 -7.41 -13.25
C ILE A 176 45.83 -5.95 -13.69
N SER A 177 44.99 -5.61 -14.67
CA SER A 177 44.68 -4.24 -15.04
C SER A 177 43.83 -3.59 -13.94
N ASP A 178 44.47 -2.72 -13.16
CA ASP A 178 43.80 -1.80 -12.23
C ASP A 178 43.09 -0.69 -13.03
N PRO A 179 41.74 -0.53 -12.93
CA PRO A 179 40.98 0.43 -13.73
C PRO A 179 41.13 1.91 -13.31
N TRP A 180 41.90 2.23 -12.26
CA TRP A 180 41.92 3.59 -11.68
C TRP A 180 43.22 4.37 -11.82
N ARG A 181 44.16 3.92 -12.66
CA ARG A 181 45.38 4.68 -12.97
C ARG A 181 45.43 5.10 -14.43
N THR A 182 45.01 6.34 -14.71
CA THR A 182 45.76 7.30 -15.55
C THR A 182 45.08 8.67 -15.54
N SER A 183 45.70 9.61 -14.82
CA SER A 183 45.58 11.04 -15.08
C SER A 183 46.81 11.47 -15.88
N THR A 184 46.61 11.77 -17.16
CA THR A 184 47.51 12.61 -17.94
C THR A 184 46.74 13.24 -19.09
N TYR A 185 46.10 14.39 -18.87
CA TYR A 185 45.80 15.34 -19.94
C TYR A 185 45.94 16.79 -19.44
N LYS A 186 46.91 17.49 -20.03
CA LYS A 186 46.93 18.94 -20.15
C LYS A 186 46.05 19.32 -21.34
N GLY A 187 45.13 20.27 -21.19
CA GLY A 187 44.37 20.84 -22.30
C GLY A 187 43.08 21.50 -21.86
N ASN A 188 42.95 22.80 -22.15
CA ASN A 188 41.81 23.66 -21.87
C ASN A 188 40.44 23.08 -22.31
N GLY A 189 39.40 23.35 -21.51
CA GLY A 189 38.00 23.35 -21.94
C GLY A 189 37.15 22.28 -21.27
N TYR A 190 36.45 22.64 -20.20
CA TYR A 190 35.33 21.83 -19.70
C TYR A 190 34.22 21.82 -20.77
N PRO A 191 33.65 20.66 -21.14
CA PRO A 191 32.37 20.65 -21.82
C PRO A 191 31.31 21.22 -20.85
N PRO A 192 30.38 22.07 -21.31
CA PRO A 192 29.33 22.59 -20.44
C PRO A 192 28.43 21.44 -19.95
N PRO A 193 27.84 21.58 -18.75
CA PRO A 193 26.93 20.58 -18.22
C PRO A 193 25.73 20.37 -19.15
N PRO A 194 25.14 19.15 -19.19
CA PRO A 194 23.98 18.88 -20.02
C PRO A 194 22.79 19.79 -19.63
N SER A 195 22.10 20.28 -20.65
CA SER A 195 21.23 21.46 -20.68
C SER A 195 19.97 21.44 -19.79
N TYR A 196 19.77 20.40 -18.97
CA TYR A 196 18.63 20.30 -18.05
C TYR A 196 18.95 20.75 -16.61
N LEU A 197 20.20 21.18 -16.34
CA LEU A 197 20.62 21.76 -15.06
C LEU A 197 20.79 23.29 -15.09
N ALA A 198 20.54 23.96 -16.22
CA ALA A 198 20.55 25.42 -16.29
C ALA A 198 19.18 25.97 -15.87
N SER A 199 19.14 26.75 -14.79
CA SER A 199 17.97 27.58 -14.48
C SER A 199 17.74 28.57 -15.63
N PRO A 200 16.49 28.82 -16.08
CA PRO A 200 16.25 29.80 -17.13
C PRO A 200 16.64 31.20 -16.64
N PRO A 201 17.29 32.03 -17.48
CA PRO A 201 17.60 33.40 -17.10
C PRO A 201 16.30 34.21 -16.94
N ILE A 202 16.23 35.00 -15.87
CA ILE A 202 15.18 35.98 -15.62
C ILE A 202 15.29 37.06 -16.71
N PRO A 203 14.25 37.31 -17.53
CA PRO A 203 14.28 38.44 -18.43
C PRO A 203 14.03 39.74 -17.64
N SER A 204 15.07 40.56 -17.54
CA SER A 204 14.93 41.99 -17.25
C SER A 204 14.06 42.61 -18.35
N GLY A 205 13.06 43.39 -17.94
CA GLY A 205 12.06 43.94 -18.84
C GLY A 205 12.65 44.91 -19.88
N ASP A 206 12.13 44.81 -21.09
CA ASP A 206 11.92 45.95 -21.98
C ASP A 206 10.66 45.71 -22.82
N VAL A 207 9.86 46.76 -22.93
CA VAL A 207 8.54 46.81 -23.59
C VAL A 207 8.73 47.12 -25.07
N SER A 208 8.29 46.23 -25.96
CA SER A 208 7.69 46.61 -27.26
C SER A 208 7.26 45.39 -28.12
N GLY A 209 6.00 45.38 -28.56
CA GLY A 209 5.58 44.93 -29.91
C GLY A 209 5.28 43.43 -30.17
N SER A 210 3.98 43.11 -30.25
CA SER A 210 3.27 42.13 -31.10
C SER A 210 4.07 41.32 -32.16
N THR A 211 3.84 40.05 -32.49
CA THR A 211 2.62 39.24 -32.72
C THR A 211 2.97 37.74 -32.77
N SER A 212 1.99 36.90 -32.41
CA SER A 212 1.72 35.51 -32.85
C SER A 212 2.85 34.46 -32.83
N ASP A 213 2.83 33.59 -31.82
CA ASP A 213 2.86 32.11 -31.96
C ASP A 213 2.94 31.44 -30.58
N GLU A 214 1.79 31.26 -29.91
CA GLU A 214 1.69 30.50 -28.65
C GLU A 214 0.70 29.35 -28.78
N ALA A 215 1.20 28.16 -29.15
CA ALA A 215 0.43 26.91 -29.03
C ALA A 215 1.27 25.69 -28.60
N SER A 216 2.53 25.86 -28.20
CA SER A 216 3.43 24.75 -27.81
C SER A 216 3.94 24.82 -26.36
N GLY A 217 3.81 25.98 -25.70
CA GLY A 217 4.36 26.20 -24.35
C GLY A 217 3.39 26.00 -23.17
N SER A 218 2.08 25.82 -23.41
CA SER A 218 1.08 25.76 -22.32
C SER A 218 1.07 24.41 -21.59
N SER A 219 1.27 23.30 -22.30
CA SER A 219 1.06 21.96 -21.73
C SER A 219 2.04 21.60 -20.60
N GLN A 220 3.32 21.95 -20.70
CA GLN A 220 4.29 21.68 -19.62
C GLN A 220 4.12 22.61 -18.41
N ARG A 221 3.80 23.91 -18.63
CA ARG A 221 3.52 24.85 -17.54
C ARG A 221 2.23 24.49 -16.81
N ASP A 222 1.20 24.06 -17.53
CA ASP A 222 -0.08 23.65 -16.94
C ASP A 222 0.05 22.37 -16.10
N VAL A 223 0.85 21.38 -16.54
CA VAL A 223 1.09 20.16 -15.75
C VAL A 223 1.92 20.48 -14.50
N HIS A 224 2.92 21.37 -14.58
CA HIS A 224 3.70 21.79 -13.42
C HIS A 224 2.86 22.58 -12.41
N LEU A 225 2.04 23.52 -12.87
CA LEU A 225 1.11 24.31 -12.04
C LEU A 225 0.02 23.43 -11.40
N TRP A 226 -0.42 22.38 -12.09
CA TRP A 226 -1.39 21.41 -11.58
C TRP A 226 -0.93 20.72 -10.28
N PHE A 227 0.39 20.53 -10.09
CA PHE A 227 0.95 19.92 -8.89
C PHE A 227 1.34 20.92 -7.78
N LEU A 228 1.64 22.18 -8.11
CA LEU A 228 2.12 23.17 -7.14
C LEU A 228 1.03 23.72 -6.20
N ASN A 229 -0.23 23.73 -6.64
CA ASN A 229 -1.36 24.32 -5.90
C ASN A 229 -2.23 23.30 -5.13
N LEU A 230 -1.63 22.18 -4.69
CA LEU A 230 -2.35 21.12 -3.99
C LEU A 230 -2.39 21.38 -2.48
N ASP A 231 -3.59 21.38 -1.91
CA ASP A 231 -3.77 21.40 -0.45
C ASP A 231 -3.18 20.12 0.16
N VAL A 232 -2.22 20.28 1.06
CA VAL A 232 -1.56 19.17 1.74
C VAL A 232 -2.26 18.92 3.06
N ILE A 233 -2.92 17.77 3.16
CA ILE A 233 -3.64 17.36 4.37
C ILE A 233 -2.66 16.69 5.33
N ARG A 234 -2.55 17.22 6.55
CA ARG A 234 -1.77 16.64 7.64
C ARG A 234 -2.70 15.85 8.54
N ILE A 235 -2.30 14.63 8.89
CA ILE A 235 -3.04 13.79 9.83
C ILE A 235 -2.13 13.38 10.98
N THR A 236 -2.61 13.55 12.21
CA THR A 236 -1.92 13.14 13.44
C THR A 236 -2.85 12.41 14.39
N PHE A 237 -2.29 11.76 15.42
CA PHE A 237 -3.10 11.18 16.49
C PHE A 237 -3.75 12.27 17.33
N ALA A 238 -5.04 12.09 17.64
CA ALA A 238 -5.67 12.90 18.67
C ALA A 238 -5.15 12.49 20.07
N PRO A 239 -4.91 13.44 20.98
CA PRO A 239 -4.32 13.17 22.30
C PRO A 239 -5.24 12.34 23.22
N GLU A 240 -6.55 12.37 23.01
CA GLU A 240 -7.51 11.63 23.85
C GLU A 240 -8.13 10.45 23.09
N LYS A 241 -8.02 9.24 23.68
CA LYS A 241 -8.80 8.08 23.26
C LYS A 241 -10.18 8.16 23.92
N GLU A 242 -11.15 8.78 23.26
CA GLU A 242 -12.54 8.78 23.71
C GLU A 242 -13.21 7.42 23.49
N GLY A 243 -14.09 7.03 24.43
CA GLY A 243 -14.86 5.78 24.42
C GLY A 243 -15.19 5.27 25.82
N ILE A 244 -16.38 4.68 26.01
CA ILE A 244 -16.76 4.01 27.26
C ILE A 244 -15.79 2.84 27.49
N PHE A 245 -15.37 2.65 28.76
CA PHE A 245 -14.28 1.84 29.36
C PHE A 245 -13.82 0.52 28.67
N LEU A 246 -14.51 0.00 27.66
CA LEU A 246 -14.22 -1.25 26.93
C LEU A 246 -13.99 -1.08 25.40
N PHE A 247 -14.26 0.09 24.79
CA PHE A 247 -14.11 0.31 23.34
C PHE A 247 -13.49 1.68 23.01
N LYS A 248 -12.24 1.90 23.40
CA LYS A 248 -11.47 3.10 23.02
C LYS A 248 -11.12 3.03 21.53
N HIS A 249 -11.63 3.97 20.73
CA HIS A 249 -11.26 4.10 19.32
C HIS A 249 -10.12 5.12 19.16
N THR A 250 -9.29 4.93 18.13
CA THR A 250 -8.25 5.92 17.78
C THR A 250 -8.88 7.03 16.94
N ASN A 251 -8.81 8.24 17.47
CA ASN A 251 -9.18 9.45 16.77
C ASN A 251 -7.95 10.09 16.11
N TYR A 252 -8.19 10.77 14.99
CA TYR A 252 -7.19 11.45 14.19
C TYR A 252 -7.54 12.92 14.06
N ILE A 253 -6.54 13.77 14.21
CA ILE A 253 -6.63 15.19 13.89
C ILE A 253 -6.29 15.33 12.41
N VAL A 254 -7.24 15.84 11.61
CA VAL A 254 -7.11 16.09 10.17
C VAL A 254 -7.04 17.59 9.95
N GLU A 255 -5.93 18.06 9.39
CA GLU A 255 -5.64 19.48 9.18
C GLU A 255 -5.50 19.79 7.70
N SER A 256 -6.23 20.81 7.23
CA SER A 256 -6.08 21.38 5.90
C SER A 256 -5.45 22.76 6.01
N LYS A 257 -4.28 22.94 5.38
CA LYS A 257 -3.61 24.24 5.36
C LYS A 257 -4.33 25.22 4.45
N ALA A 258 -4.80 24.79 3.28
CA ALA A 258 -5.49 25.69 2.36
C ALA A 258 -6.86 26.15 2.91
N ARG A 259 -7.54 25.30 3.67
CA ARG A 259 -8.87 25.60 4.24
C ARG A 259 -8.81 26.17 5.65
N GLN A 260 -7.64 26.18 6.29
CA GLN A 260 -7.46 26.62 7.68
C GLN A 260 -8.41 25.86 8.64
N THR A 261 -8.58 24.56 8.43
CA THR A 261 -9.47 23.72 9.25
C THR A 261 -8.69 22.63 9.98
N THR A 262 -9.16 22.33 11.18
CA THR A 262 -8.69 21.22 12.01
C THR A 262 -9.91 20.47 12.53
N VAL A 263 -10.07 19.22 12.12
CA VAL A 263 -11.24 18.40 12.46
C VAL A 263 -10.83 17.04 13.02
N ILE A 264 -11.68 16.47 13.87
CA ILE A 264 -11.45 15.15 14.45
C ILE A 264 -12.20 14.10 13.64
N ARG A 265 -11.50 13.03 13.24
CA ARG A 265 -12.05 11.91 12.46
C ARG A 265 -11.59 10.59 13.04
N ARG A 266 -12.46 9.57 13.00
CA ARG A 266 -12.08 8.18 13.32
C ARG A 266 -11.96 7.35 12.05
N TYR A 267 -11.29 6.20 12.12
CA TYR A 267 -11.10 5.31 10.96
C TYR A 267 -12.42 4.97 10.24
N SER A 268 -13.50 4.72 10.99
CA SER A 268 -14.81 4.41 10.42
C SER A 268 -15.44 5.56 9.64
N ASP A 269 -15.02 6.82 9.88
CA ASP A 269 -15.47 7.95 9.08
C ASP A 269 -14.78 7.96 7.71
N PHE A 270 -13.48 7.63 7.64
CA PHE A 270 -12.77 7.47 6.38
C PHE A 270 -13.34 6.30 5.55
N TRP A 271 -13.63 5.19 6.21
CA TRP A 271 -14.30 4.04 5.58
C TRP A 271 -15.62 4.45 4.96
N TRP A 272 -16.47 5.10 5.75
CA TRP A 272 -17.77 5.57 5.27
C TRP A 272 -17.63 6.57 4.11
N LEU A 273 -16.68 7.50 4.17
CA LEU A 273 -16.41 8.43 3.06
C LEU A 273 -16.12 7.66 1.76
N LEU A 274 -15.23 6.65 1.81
CA LEU A 274 -14.91 5.84 0.64
C LEU A 274 -16.12 5.06 0.12
N GLU A 275 -16.95 4.51 1.00
CA GLU A 275 -18.18 3.78 0.60
C GLU A 275 -19.15 4.69 -0.16
N ILE A 276 -19.34 5.93 0.29
CA ILE A 276 -20.24 6.86 -0.40
C ILE A 276 -19.62 7.33 -1.73
N LEU A 277 -18.32 7.62 -1.76
CA LEU A 277 -17.62 7.99 -3.00
C LEU A 277 -17.67 6.84 -4.03
N ALA A 278 -17.54 5.58 -3.59
CA ALA A 278 -17.66 4.42 -4.47
C ALA A 278 -19.04 4.29 -5.13
N LYS A 279 -20.11 4.67 -4.43
CA LYS A 279 -21.47 4.71 -4.98
C LYS A 279 -21.67 5.85 -5.97
N ARG A 280 -21.13 7.04 -5.66
CA ARG A 280 -21.30 8.25 -6.48
C ARG A 280 -20.39 8.30 -7.70
N PHE A 281 -19.24 7.61 -7.64
CA PHE A 281 -18.17 7.68 -8.64
C PHE A 281 -17.69 6.28 -9.06
N PRO A 282 -18.56 5.45 -9.66
CA PRO A 282 -18.27 4.06 -9.99
C PRO A 282 -17.13 3.90 -11.01
N TYR A 283 -16.93 4.91 -11.89
CA TYR A 283 -15.93 4.89 -12.96
C TYR A 283 -14.77 5.89 -12.76
N ARG A 284 -14.57 6.40 -11.54
CA ARG A 284 -13.42 7.24 -11.15
C ARG A 284 -12.35 6.45 -10.42
N ILE A 285 -11.09 6.87 -10.49
CA ILE A 285 -10.01 6.30 -9.67
C ILE A 285 -10.23 6.71 -8.21
N LEU A 286 -10.43 5.73 -7.32
CA LEU A 286 -10.64 5.96 -5.88
C LEU A 286 -9.44 5.43 -5.09
N PRO A 287 -8.90 6.20 -4.13
CA PRO A 287 -7.76 5.75 -3.34
C PRO A 287 -8.17 4.70 -2.30
N ASN A 288 -7.22 3.83 -1.98
CA ASN A 288 -7.44 2.73 -1.04
C ASN A 288 -7.19 3.14 0.41
N LEU A 289 -7.97 2.56 1.32
CA LEU A 289 -7.78 2.70 2.76
C LEU A 289 -6.81 1.65 3.30
N PRO A 290 -6.07 1.95 4.39
CA PRO A 290 -5.34 0.95 5.15
C PRO A 290 -6.30 -0.07 5.79
N PRO A 291 -5.84 -1.31 6.07
CA PRO A 291 -6.70 -2.41 6.46
C PRO A 291 -7.44 -2.18 7.78
N LYS A 292 -8.67 -2.68 7.81
CA LYS A 292 -9.50 -2.72 9.01
C LYS A 292 -9.08 -3.92 9.86
N ARG A 293 -8.25 -3.68 10.88
CA ARG A 293 -7.89 -4.72 11.86
C ARG A 293 -8.94 -4.80 12.95
N LEU A 294 -9.35 -6.03 13.28
CA LEU A 294 -10.13 -6.37 14.46
C LEU A 294 -9.16 -6.80 15.57
N GLY A 295 -9.20 -6.15 16.74
CA GLY A 295 -8.33 -6.46 17.89
C GLY A 295 -7.46 -5.30 18.37
N VAL A 296 -6.63 -5.55 19.40
CA VAL A 296 -5.75 -4.55 20.01
C VAL A 296 -4.66 -4.14 19.02
N ALA A 297 -4.64 -2.85 18.69
CA ALA A 297 -3.68 -2.26 17.77
C ALA A 297 -2.37 -1.91 18.49
N ASP A 298 -1.25 -2.43 17.99
CA ASP A 298 0.09 -2.02 18.39
C ASP A 298 0.50 -0.69 17.75
N GLU A 299 1.46 0.02 18.34
CA GLU A 299 1.88 1.35 17.89
C GLU A 299 2.37 1.35 16.44
N VAL A 300 3.11 0.32 16.03
CA VAL A 300 3.60 0.16 14.65
C VAL A 300 2.44 0.07 13.66
N PHE A 301 1.39 -0.66 14.02
CA PHE A 301 0.18 -0.76 13.19
C PHE A 301 -0.56 0.57 13.11
N LEU A 302 -0.71 1.28 14.23
CA LEU A 302 -1.36 2.59 14.27
C LEU A 302 -0.60 3.62 13.43
N GLU A 303 0.73 3.61 13.46
CA GLU A 303 1.55 4.50 12.65
C GLU A 303 1.43 4.18 11.15
N ARG A 304 1.46 2.90 10.77
CA ARG A 304 1.21 2.48 9.37
C ARG A 304 -0.16 2.91 8.89
N ARG A 305 -1.18 2.76 9.74
CA ARG A 305 -2.54 3.23 9.46
C ARG A 305 -2.57 4.75 9.30
N LEU A 306 -1.94 5.50 10.20
CA LEU A 306 -1.86 6.97 10.12
C LEU A 306 -1.30 7.40 8.76
N ARG A 307 -0.14 6.86 8.37
CA ARG A 307 0.48 7.13 7.06
C ARG A 307 -0.45 6.77 5.91
N GLY A 308 -1.17 5.66 6.03
CA GLY A 308 -2.12 5.23 5.02
C GLY A 308 -3.32 6.16 4.86
N LEU A 309 -3.89 6.62 5.96
CA LEU A 309 -4.96 7.63 5.96
C LEU A 309 -4.47 8.96 5.37
N THR A 310 -3.22 9.35 5.66
CA THR A 310 -2.59 10.54 5.05
C THR A 310 -2.49 10.40 3.53
N ARG A 311 -2.00 9.26 3.03
CA ARG A 311 -1.91 9.01 1.58
C ARG A 311 -3.29 8.98 0.92
N PHE A 312 -4.26 8.30 1.52
CA PHE A 312 -5.65 8.27 1.08
C PHE A 312 -6.24 9.67 0.92
N THR A 313 -6.16 10.48 1.97
CA THR A 313 -6.80 11.81 1.99
C THR A 313 -6.11 12.77 1.01
N ASN A 314 -4.78 12.74 0.95
CA ASN A 314 -4.06 13.55 -0.04
C ASN A 314 -4.27 13.05 -1.48
N ALA A 315 -4.58 11.77 -1.71
CA ALA A 315 -4.96 11.28 -3.04
C ALA A 315 -6.34 11.83 -3.46
N LEU A 316 -7.31 11.91 -2.53
CA LEU A 316 -8.59 12.57 -2.79
C LEU A 316 -8.40 14.04 -3.19
N MET A 317 -7.54 14.77 -2.46
CA MET A 317 -7.28 16.19 -2.73
C MET A 317 -6.53 16.45 -4.04
N ARG A 318 -5.81 15.45 -4.56
CA ARG A 318 -5.15 15.51 -5.87
C ARG A 318 -6.09 15.24 -7.04
N HIS A 319 -7.17 14.50 -6.80
CA HIS A 319 -8.10 14.15 -7.85
C HIS A 319 -8.93 15.38 -8.26
N PRO A 320 -8.98 15.75 -9.56
CA PRO A 320 -9.60 16.99 -10.02
C PRO A 320 -11.11 17.10 -9.71
N VAL A 321 -11.82 15.96 -9.75
CA VAL A 321 -13.24 15.87 -9.39
C VAL A 321 -13.47 15.67 -7.88
N LEU A 322 -12.89 14.63 -7.27
CA LEU A 322 -13.17 14.28 -5.86
C LEU A 322 -12.84 15.41 -4.87
N LYS A 323 -11.77 16.19 -5.10
CA LYS A 323 -11.39 17.29 -4.19
C LYS A 323 -12.46 18.38 -4.05
N ASN A 324 -13.33 18.51 -5.04
CA ASN A 324 -14.40 19.50 -5.12
C ASN A 324 -15.74 18.91 -4.67
N ASP A 325 -15.80 17.63 -4.34
CA ASP A 325 -17.03 17.00 -3.93
C ASP A 325 -17.52 17.56 -2.57
N PRO A 326 -18.81 17.94 -2.43
CA PRO A 326 -19.33 18.50 -1.18
C PRO A 326 -19.10 17.59 0.04
N LEU A 327 -19.10 16.27 -0.15
CA LEU A 327 -18.86 15.32 0.93
C LEU A 327 -17.39 15.34 1.36
N VAL A 328 -16.44 15.40 0.41
CA VAL A 328 -15.01 15.52 0.73
C VAL A 328 -14.71 16.85 1.41
N ILE A 329 -15.34 17.94 0.95
CA ILE A 329 -15.23 19.25 1.59
C ILE A 329 -15.76 19.18 3.03
N SER A 330 -16.99 18.70 3.23
CA SER A 330 -17.59 18.55 4.57
C SER A 330 -16.75 17.64 5.48
N PHE A 331 -16.19 16.56 4.94
CA PHE A 331 -15.27 15.70 5.68
C PHE A 331 -14.04 16.45 6.21
N LEU A 332 -13.55 17.47 5.50
CA LEU A 332 -12.39 18.27 5.93
C LEU A 332 -12.74 19.51 6.77
N THR A 333 -13.98 19.99 6.71
CA THR A 333 -14.37 21.27 7.32
C THR A 333 -15.35 21.16 8.47
N GLU A 334 -16.14 20.08 8.55
CA GLU A 334 -17.20 19.95 9.54
C GLU A 334 -16.63 19.73 10.96
N PRO A 335 -16.85 20.65 11.92
CA PRO A 335 -16.28 20.55 13.26
C PRO A 335 -17.01 19.55 14.15
N VAL A 336 -18.29 19.26 13.86
CA VAL A 336 -19.09 18.27 14.59
C VAL A 336 -18.63 16.86 14.25
N GLU A 337 -18.78 15.90 15.18
CA GLU A 337 -18.53 14.48 14.89
C GLU A 337 -19.37 14.04 13.68
N LEU A 338 -18.71 13.48 12.65
CA LEU A 338 -19.40 13.11 11.40
C LEU A 338 -20.54 12.12 11.61
N ALA A 339 -20.47 11.25 12.63
CA ALA A 339 -21.56 10.36 12.97
C ALA A 339 -22.85 11.11 13.37
N LEU A 340 -22.71 12.26 14.05
CA LEU A 340 -23.83 13.12 14.43
C LEU A 340 -24.29 14.00 13.26
N TRP A 341 -23.34 14.61 12.55
CA TRP A 341 -23.64 15.46 11.39
C TRP A 341 -24.47 14.73 10.33
N ARG A 342 -24.13 13.47 10.02
CA ARG A 342 -24.85 12.63 9.04
C ARG A 342 -26.31 12.36 9.38
N LYS A 343 -26.72 12.47 10.65
CA LYS A 343 -28.13 12.30 11.02
C LYS A 343 -29.00 13.47 10.57
N ASN A 344 -28.38 14.63 10.35
CA ASN A 344 -29.07 15.89 10.07
C ASN A 344 -28.92 16.36 8.61
N VAL A 345 -28.19 15.60 7.79
CA VAL A 345 -27.90 15.95 6.39
C VAL A 345 -28.33 14.82 5.47
N VAL A 346 -29.11 15.16 4.44
CA VAL A 346 -29.45 14.23 3.36
C VAL A 346 -28.27 14.14 2.40
N ILE A 347 -27.66 12.97 2.33
CA ILE A 347 -26.49 12.73 1.49
C ILE A 347 -26.97 11.98 0.25
N SER A 348 -26.92 12.66 -0.90
CA SER A 348 -27.20 11.99 -2.17
C SER A 348 -26.14 10.93 -2.44
N THR A 349 -26.58 9.70 -2.64
CA THR A 349 -25.74 8.60 -3.14
C THR A 349 -26.00 8.33 -4.62
N GLU A 350 -26.69 9.25 -5.30
CA GLU A 350 -26.91 9.14 -6.74
C GLU A 350 -25.59 9.19 -7.47
N ASP A 351 -25.51 8.33 -8.47
CA ASP A 351 -24.36 8.22 -9.35
C ASP A 351 -24.18 9.49 -10.20
N GLU A 352 -22.93 9.86 -10.49
CA GLU A 352 -22.58 11.08 -11.22
C GLU A 352 -23.19 11.16 -12.63
N PHE A 353 -23.67 10.04 -13.17
CA PHE A 353 -24.29 9.94 -14.49
C PHE A 353 -25.80 10.19 -14.47
N THR A 354 -26.48 10.10 -13.32
CA THR A 354 -27.94 10.30 -13.23
C THR A 354 -28.32 11.78 -13.33
N THR A 355 -27.45 12.67 -12.85
CA THR A 355 -27.72 14.12 -12.76
C THR A 355 -27.21 14.93 -13.97
N LYS A 356 -26.47 14.29 -14.89
CA LYS A 356 -25.74 14.95 -16.00
C LYS A 356 -26.36 14.73 -17.39
N LEU A 357 -27.58 14.19 -17.47
CA LEU A 357 -28.29 13.97 -18.73
C LEU A 357 -29.20 15.17 -19.08
N PRO A 358 -29.37 15.53 -20.37
CA PRO A 358 -28.75 14.95 -21.56
C PRO A 358 -27.32 15.49 -21.79
N ILE A 359 -26.50 14.70 -22.48
CA ILE A 359 -25.08 15.02 -22.69
C ILE A 359 -24.89 15.84 -23.97
N SER A 360 -23.96 16.80 -23.95
CA SER A 360 -23.53 17.50 -25.17
C SER A 360 -22.89 16.54 -26.18
N GLU A 361 -23.32 16.61 -27.44
CA GLU A 361 -22.78 15.81 -28.56
C GLU A 361 -21.27 16.06 -28.79
N SER A 362 -20.74 17.19 -28.32
CA SER A 362 -19.30 17.50 -28.39
C SER A 362 -18.42 16.53 -27.60
N LEU A 363 -18.93 15.93 -26.51
CA LEU A 363 -18.16 15.04 -25.63
C LEU A 363 -17.75 13.74 -26.33
N VAL A 364 -18.53 13.28 -27.32
CA VAL A 364 -18.19 12.09 -28.13
C VAL A 364 -16.87 12.28 -28.86
N LYS A 365 -16.61 13.51 -29.34
CA LYS A 365 -15.40 13.84 -30.13
C LYS A 365 -14.12 13.85 -29.29
N GLU A 366 -14.24 13.96 -27.97
CA GLU A 366 -13.10 13.98 -27.03
C GLU A 366 -12.60 12.56 -26.70
N VAL A 367 -13.44 11.54 -26.95
CA VAL A 367 -13.11 10.13 -26.64
C VAL A 367 -12.31 9.51 -27.77
N PRO A 368 -11.11 8.97 -27.53
CA PRO A 368 -10.34 8.25 -28.55
C PRO A 368 -11.08 7.01 -29.05
N MET A 369 -11.04 6.78 -30.36
CA MET A 369 -11.64 5.58 -30.98
C MET A 369 -11.02 4.27 -30.49
N ASP A 370 -9.76 4.32 -30.06
CA ASP A 370 -8.98 3.18 -29.57
C ASP A 370 -8.99 3.05 -28.03
N LEU A 371 -9.89 3.76 -27.33
CA LEU A 371 -9.97 3.75 -25.86
C LEU A 371 -9.99 2.32 -25.30
N GLU A 372 -10.79 1.42 -25.86
CA GLU A 372 -10.88 0.03 -25.38
C GLU A 372 -9.54 -0.71 -25.49
N LEU A 373 -8.84 -0.53 -26.61
CA LEU A 373 -7.53 -1.13 -26.83
C LEU A 373 -6.50 -0.59 -25.82
N GLN A 374 -6.56 0.72 -25.54
CA GLN A 374 -5.70 1.35 -24.54
C GLN A 374 -6.00 0.84 -23.12
N LEU A 375 -7.27 0.71 -22.75
CA LEU A 375 -7.70 0.18 -21.46
C LEU A 375 -7.21 -1.27 -21.26
N GLU A 376 -7.34 -2.12 -22.27
CA GLU A 376 -6.87 -3.51 -22.19
C GLU A 376 -5.33 -3.58 -22.10
N ALA A 377 -4.62 -2.74 -22.85
CA ALA A 377 -3.17 -2.64 -22.75
C ALA A 377 -2.70 -2.17 -21.36
N ILE A 378 -3.43 -1.23 -20.74
CA ILE A 378 -3.18 -0.78 -19.36
C ILE A 378 -3.46 -1.90 -18.37
N LYS A 379 -4.63 -2.55 -18.47
CA LYS A 379 -5.04 -3.65 -17.59
C LYS A 379 -4.01 -4.77 -17.57
N ARG A 380 -3.52 -5.19 -18.74
CA ARG A 380 -2.52 -6.27 -18.86
C ARG A 380 -1.20 -5.97 -18.16
N ARG A 381 -0.75 -4.71 -18.13
CA ARG A 381 0.55 -4.33 -17.53
C ARG A 381 0.48 -4.00 -16.03
N LEU A 382 -0.69 -3.64 -15.51
CA LEU A 382 -0.85 -3.16 -14.13
C LEU A 382 -0.37 -4.17 -13.07
N PRO A 383 -0.72 -5.47 -13.11
CA PRO A 383 -0.33 -6.42 -12.06
C PRO A 383 1.20 -6.51 -11.90
N ALA A 384 1.93 -6.60 -13.01
CA ALA A 384 3.39 -6.63 -12.99
C ALA A 384 3.98 -5.32 -12.47
N SER A 385 3.42 -4.17 -12.89
CA SER A 385 3.87 -2.85 -12.42
C SER A 385 3.69 -2.70 -10.90
N VAL A 386 2.55 -3.12 -10.35
CA VAL A 386 2.29 -3.13 -8.89
C VAL A 386 3.34 -3.96 -8.16
N GLU A 387 3.68 -5.15 -8.67
CA GLU A 387 4.67 -6.02 -8.03
C GLU A 387 6.09 -5.44 -8.06
N TYR A 388 6.49 -4.78 -9.15
CA TYR A 388 7.77 -4.09 -9.22
C TYR A 388 7.84 -2.92 -8.21
N TYR A 389 6.80 -2.11 -8.12
CA TYR A 389 6.75 -1.03 -7.11
C TYR A 389 6.70 -1.56 -5.68
N ARG A 390 6.01 -2.67 -5.44
CA ARG A 390 6.03 -3.38 -4.15
C ARG A 390 7.44 -3.83 -3.78
N SER A 391 8.18 -4.40 -4.74
CA SER A 391 9.57 -4.80 -4.56
C SER A 391 10.48 -3.59 -4.28
N MET A 392 10.32 -2.50 -5.04
CA MET A 392 11.06 -1.24 -4.81
C MET A 392 10.81 -0.67 -3.41
N VAL A 393 9.53 -0.61 -2.98
CA VAL A 393 9.16 -0.17 -1.63
C VAL A 393 9.83 -1.05 -0.57
N HIS A 394 9.78 -2.37 -0.73
CA HIS A 394 10.39 -3.30 0.22
C HIS A 394 11.90 -3.08 0.34
N VAL A 395 12.60 -2.94 -0.79
CA VAL A 395 14.05 -2.69 -0.80
C VAL A 395 14.37 -1.35 -0.13
N MET A 396 13.64 -0.28 -0.46
CA MET A 396 13.89 1.04 0.13
C MET A 396 13.55 1.12 1.62
N ASP A 397 12.50 0.43 2.08
CA ASP A 397 12.22 0.27 3.53
C ASP A 397 13.40 -0.42 4.24
N ARG A 398 14.02 -1.44 3.61
CA ARG A 398 15.21 -2.10 4.17
C ARG A 398 16.45 -1.21 4.20
N VAL A 399 16.66 -0.42 3.13
CA VAL A 399 17.74 0.57 3.09
C VAL A 399 17.57 1.58 4.23
N GLN A 400 16.36 2.16 4.35
CA GLN A 400 16.02 3.09 5.42
C GLN A 400 16.31 2.50 6.81
N LYS A 401 15.84 1.27 7.08
CA LYS A 401 16.05 0.61 8.39
C LYS A 401 17.51 0.32 8.69
N ARG A 402 18.31 0.02 7.67
CA ARG A 402 19.75 -0.17 7.84
C ARG A 402 20.45 1.14 8.16
N THR A 403 20.07 2.24 7.50
CA THR A 403 20.61 3.57 7.81
C THR A 403 20.27 3.99 9.24
N GLU A 404 19.05 3.72 9.71
CA GLU A 404 18.62 3.97 11.10
C GLU A 404 19.44 3.15 12.10
N ALA A 405 19.68 1.87 11.81
CA ALA A 405 20.54 1.02 12.65
C ALA A 405 21.99 1.52 12.68
N ASN A 406 22.54 1.89 11.52
CA ASN A 406 23.88 2.44 11.39
C ASN A 406 24.04 3.74 12.20
N ALA A 407 23.05 4.64 12.14
CA ALA A 407 23.02 5.84 12.97
C ALA A 407 23.09 5.48 14.48
N GLY A 408 22.30 4.49 14.91
CA GLY A 408 22.34 3.98 16.27
C GLY A 408 23.69 3.40 16.69
N ASP A 409 24.39 2.72 15.78
CA ASP A 409 25.73 2.17 16.04
C ASP A 409 26.77 3.30 16.22
N TYR A 410 26.74 4.32 15.36
CA TYR A 410 27.58 5.53 15.51
C TYR A 410 27.32 6.26 16.83
N MET A 411 26.06 6.34 17.27
CA MET A 411 25.72 6.93 18.56
C MET A 411 26.30 6.13 19.73
N ARG A 412 26.19 4.80 19.69
CA ARG A 412 26.79 3.95 20.75
C ARG A 412 28.31 4.08 20.78
N PHE A 413 28.95 4.15 19.61
CA PHE A 413 30.39 4.37 19.54
C PHE A 413 30.79 5.74 20.10
N SER A 414 30.02 6.79 19.78
CA SER A 414 30.19 8.12 20.37
C SER A 414 30.14 8.10 21.89
N LEU A 415 29.12 7.46 22.47
CA LEU A 415 28.96 7.36 23.92
C LEU A 415 30.11 6.58 24.57
N ALA A 416 30.56 5.48 23.96
CA ALA A 416 31.68 4.69 24.46
C ALA A 416 32.99 5.49 24.47
N LEU A 417 33.28 6.24 23.41
CA LEU A 417 34.47 7.10 23.33
C LEU A 417 34.45 8.22 24.37
N ASN A 418 33.30 8.85 24.59
CA ASN A 418 33.17 9.88 25.63
C ASN A 418 33.33 9.29 27.04
N ALA A 419 32.78 8.11 27.31
CA ALA A 419 32.98 7.42 28.57
C ALA A 419 34.46 7.02 28.77
N LEU A 420 35.13 6.55 27.70
CA LEU A 420 36.55 6.23 27.74
C LEU A 420 37.41 7.47 28.00
N ALA A 421 37.07 8.61 27.38
CA ALA A 421 37.73 9.89 27.62
C ALA A 421 37.70 10.23 29.12
N ASP A 422 36.57 10.04 29.80
CA ASP A 422 36.42 10.28 31.23
C ASP A 422 37.22 9.29 32.10
N CYS A 423 37.17 8.00 31.76
CA CYS A 423 37.92 6.96 32.47
C CYS A 423 39.44 7.17 32.41
N GLU A 424 39.96 7.59 31.26
CA GLU A 424 41.39 7.75 31.02
C GLU A 424 41.95 9.13 31.35
N LYS A 425 41.15 10.00 32.00
CA LYS A 425 41.63 11.31 32.49
C LYS A 425 42.79 11.19 33.48
N HIS A 426 42.84 10.11 34.25
CA HIS A 426 43.83 9.90 35.29
C HIS A 426 44.85 8.86 34.84
N CYS A 427 45.99 9.34 34.34
CA CYS A 427 47.12 8.47 34.00
C CYS A 427 47.76 7.91 35.29
N HIS A 428 48.24 6.67 35.22
CA HIS A 428 49.00 6.04 36.31
C HIS A 428 50.45 6.54 36.39
N VAL A 429 50.92 7.24 35.35
CA VAL A 429 52.19 7.95 35.30
C VAL A 429 51.94 9.42 35.67
N GLU A 430 52.63 9.91 36.69
CA GLU A 430 52.55 11.32 37.11
C GLU A 430 53.00 12.25 35.97
N GLU A 431 52.26 13.33 35.74
CA GLU A 431 52.56 14.37 34.74
C GLU A 431 52.61 13.92 33.26
N CYS A 432 52.09 12.74 32.92
CA CYS A 432 52.03 12.27 31.53
C CYS A 432 51.10 13.13 30.66
N TYR A 433 51.68 14.02 29.85
CA TYR A 433 50.96 14.96 28.99
C TYR A 433 50.22 14.28 27.83
N SER A 434 50.85 13.27 27.20
CA SER A 434 50.31 12.59 26.01
C SER A 434 49.04 11.79 26.31
N CYS A 435 48.94 11.15 27.48
CA CYS A 435 47.70 10.50 27.91
C CYS A 435 46.55 11.51 28.10
N GLY A 436 46.85 12.70 28.63
CA GLY A 436 45.87 13.79 28.71
C GLY A 436 45.38 14.25 27.33
N GLN A 437 46.28 14.36 26.35
CA GLN A 437 45.91 14.69 24.96
C GLN A 437 45.08 13.58 24.30
N LEU A 438 45.42 12.31 24.54
CA LEU A 438 44.69 11.16 24.01
C LEU A 438 43.27 11.09 24.59
N SER A 439 43.12 11.29 25.92
CA SER A 439 41.82 11.39 26.59
C SER A 439 40.95 12.50 25.98
N GLN A 440 41.50 13.70 25.77
CA GLN A 440 40.78 14.78 25.07
C GLN A 440 40.44 14.41 23.62
N GLY A 441 41.35 13.69 22.95
CA GLY A 441 41.16 13.14 21.62
C GLY A 441 39.93 12.25 21.52
N TYR A 442 39.76 11.30 22.45
CA TYR A 442 38.58 10.45 22.50
C TYR A 442 37.28 11.23 22.60
N GLY A 443 37.22 12.28 23.43
CA GLY A 443 36.04 13.14 23.53
C GLY A 443 35.72 13.84 22.21
N LYS A 444 36.74 14.38 21.52
CA LYS A 444 36.56 15.04 20.21
C LYS A 444 36.13 14.04 19.13
N ILE A 445 36.75 12.87 19.05
CA ILE A 445 36.34 11.81 18.11
C ILE A 445 34.91 11.37 18.42
N GLY A 446 34.60 11.13 19.70
CA GLY A 446 33.27 10.78 20.17
C GLY A 446 32.21 11.78 19.71
N SER A 447 32.45 13.08 19.89
CA SER A 447 31.55 14.14 19.39
C SER A 447 31.31 14.06 17.88
N HIS A 448 32.34 13.80 17.06
CA HIS A 448 32.19 13.69 15.61
C HIS A 448 31.43 12.41 15.19
N MET A 449 31.63 11.28 15.90
CA MET A 449 30.81 10.08 15.69
C MET A 449 29.33 10.36 15.99
N GLY A 450 29.04 11.18 17.01
CA GLY A 450 27.69 11.64 17.31
C GLY A 450 27.10 12.54 16.21
N GLN A 451 27.92 13.42 15.62
CA GLN A 451 27.50 14.23 14.46
C GLN A 451 27.19 13.36 13.24
N ALA A 452 28.04 12.38 12.92
CA ALA A 452 27.80 11.42 11.85
C ALA A 452 26.50 10.61 12.09
N SER A 453 26.25 10.21 13.34
CA SER A 453 24.99 9.58 13.74
C SER A 453 23.77 10.44 13.41
N ASN A 454 23.79 11.73 13.77
CA ASN A 454 22.68 12.66 13.49
C ASN A 454 22.44 12.82 11.98
N VAL A 455 23.49 12.90 11.17
CA VAL A 455 23.37 12.98 9.70
C VAL A 455 22.71 11.72 9.13
N LEU A 456 23.10 10.55 9.61
CA LEU A 456 22.50 9.27 9.19
C LEU A 456 21.06 9.11 9.69
N GLU A 457 20.75 9.55 10.91
CA GLU A 457 19.38 9.53 11.45
C GLU A 457 18.45 10.40 10.59
N GLU A 458 18.90 11.60 10.22
CA GLU A 458 18.14 12.47 9.32
C GLU A 458 17.99 11.85 7.92
N GLN A 459 19.05 11.24 7.36
CA GLN A 459 18.96 10.50 6.10
C GLN A 459 17.90 9.40 6.17
N ALA A 460 17.86 8.62 7.26
CA ALA A 460 16.87 7.58 7.45
C ALA A 460 15.45 8.17 7.48
N ARG A 461 15.24 9.27 8.22
CA ARG A 461 13.95 9.95 8.33
C ARG A 461 13.47 10.54 7.00
N VAL A 462 14.35 11.21 6.27
CA VAL A 462 14.06 11.80 4.95
C VAL A 462 13.80 10.72 3.91
N THR A 463 14.58 9.63 3.91
CA THR A 463 14.34 8.46 3.04
C THR A 463 12.96 7.86 3.31
N GLN A 464 12.59 7.75 4.59
CA GLN A 464 11.30 7.22 5.00
C GLN A 464 10.14 8.10 4.55
N ARG A 465 10.25 9.44 4.69
CA ARG A 465 9.18 10.39 4.36
C ARG A 465 9.13 10.79 2.88
N GLY A 466 10.25 10.65 2.17
CA GLY A 466 10.39 10.93 0.74
C GLY A 466 10.17 9.66 -0.08
N VAL A 467 11.25 9.13 -0.66
CA VAL A 467 11.21 8.05 -1.66
C VAL A 467 10.36 6.84 -1.26
N VAL A 468 10.37 6.43 0.01
CA VAL A 468 9.54 5.30 0.48
C VAL A 468 8.04 5.61 0.39
N GLU A 469 7.58 6.74 0.93
CA GLU A 469 6.16 7.13 0.86
C GLU A 469 5.74 7.51 -0.56
N ASP A 470 6.66 8.07 -1.34
CA ASP A 470 6.45 8.41 -2.74
C ASP A 470 6.23 7.16 -3.61
N LEU A 471 7.06 6.13 -3.44
CA LEU A 471 6.89 4.84 -4.12
C LEU A 471 5.60 4.15 -3.66
N LYS A 472 5.26 4.21 -2.36
CA LYS A 472 3.98 3.72 -1.85
C LYS A 472 2.81 4.45 -2.50
N ARG A 473 2.86 5.78 -2.62
CA ARG A 473 1.83 6.58 -3.31
C ARG A 473 1.65 6.15 -4.77
N HIS A 474 2.74 5.98 -5.50
CA HIS A 474 2.65 5.57 -6.91
C HIS A 474 2.06 4.16 -7.05
N ARG A 475 2.52 3.22 -6.22
CA ARG A 475 1.93 1.87 -6.14
C ARG A 475 0.44 1.92 -5.82
N ASP A 476 0.04 2.71 -4.82
CA ASP A 476 -1.36 2.83 -4.40
C ASP A 476 -2.24 3.39 -5.54
N LEU A 477 -1.71 4.31 -6.37
CA LEU A 477 -2.38 4.76 -7.60
C LEU A 477 -2.57 3.61 -8.61
N LEU A 478 -1.54 2.80 -8.85
CA LEU A 478 -1.64 1.65 -9.77
C LEU A 478 -2.72 0.66 -9.32
N VAL A 479 -2.79 0.38 -8.01
CA VAL A 479 -3.86 -0.47 -7.45
C VAL A 479 -5.23 0.18 -7.62
N SER A 480 -5.35 1.49 -7.38
CA SER A 480 -6.60 2.24 -7.58
C SER A 480 -7.10 2.17 -9.04
N VAL A 481 -6.19 2.22 -10.01
CA VAL A 481 -6.52 2.04 -11.45
C VAL A 481 -6.95 0.59 -11.72
N MET A 482 -6.27 -0.39 -11.13
CA MET A 482 -6.64 -1.80 -11.27
C MET A 482 -8.06 -2.06 -10.72
N GLU A 483 -8.40 -1.48 -9.58
CA GLU A 483 -9.73 -1.57 -8.98
C GLU A 483 -10.81 -0.85 -9.81
N LEU A 484 -10.47 0.27 -10.47
CA LEU A 484 -11.35 0.89 -11.46
C LEU A 484 -11.67 -0.07 -12.61
N MET A 485 -10.66 -0.75 -13.17
CA MET A 485 -10.89 -1.72 -14.25
C MET A 485 -11.76 -2.90 -13.79
N GLN A 486 -11.55 -3.40 -12.57
CA GLN A 486 -12.39 -4.46 -12.00
C GLN A 486 -13.83 -4.00 -11.76
N ARG A 487 -14.03 -2.76 -11.29
CA ARG A 487 -15.38 -2.19 -11.12
C ARG A 487 -16.10 -2.09 -12.46
N ARG A 488 -15.41 -1.64 -13.50
CA ARG A 488 -15.93 -1.59 -14.88
C ARG A 488 -16.38 -2.97 -15.37
N GLU A 489 -15.57 -4.01 -15.16
CA GLU A 489 -15.92 -5.37 -15.60
C GLU A 489 -17.14 -5.96 -14.90
N ARG A 490 -17.34 -5.62 -13.62
CA ARG A 490 -18.50 -6.08 -12.85
C ARG A 490 -19.77 -5.28 -13.17
N ALA A 491 -19.66 -4.13 -13.84
CA ALA A 491 -20.80 -3.29 -14.13
C ALA A 491 -21.74 -3.96 -15.15
N LYS A 492 -23.01 -4.14 -14.77
CA LYS A 492 -24.07 -4.74 -15.60
C LYS A 492 -24.47 -3.90 -16.82
N GLU A 493 -23.93 -2.69 -16.94
CA GLU A 493 -24.19 -1.76 -18.04
C GLU A 493 -23.57 -2.25 -19.37
N SER A 494 -22.56 -3.13 -19.30
CA SER A 494 -22.01 -3.81 -20.46
C SER A 494 -23.05 -4.74 -21.09
N GLY A 495 -23.65 -4.30 -22.20
CA GLY A 495 -24.61 -5.07 -22.99
C GLY A 495 -26.09 -4.76 -22.74
N LEU A 496 -26.42 -3.78 -21.87
CA LEU A 496 -27.82 -3.38 -21.65
C LEU A 496 -28.41 -2.73 -22.90
N VAL A 497 -27.66 -1.85 -23.58
CA VAL A 497 -28.06 -1.20 -24.84
C VAL A 497 -28.38 -2.24 -25.92
N GLU A 498 -27.54 -3.28 -26.06
CA GLU A 498 -27.75 -4.35 -27.04
C GLU A 498 -28.97 -5.21 -26.69
N THR A 499 -29.20 -5.44 -25.40
CA THR A 499 -30.37 -6.18 -24.91
C THR A 499 -31.67 -5.40 -25.15
N LEU A 500 -31.67 -4.09 -24.88
CA LEU A 500 -32.77 -3.17 -25.19
C LEU A 500 -33.04 -3.14 -26.70
N LYS A 501 -32.00 -3.03 -27.52
CA LYS A 501 -32.11 -3.04 -28.99
C LYS A 501 -32.79 -4.31 -29.50
N LYS A 502 -32.36 -5.49 -29.05
CA LYS A 502 -32.99 -6.78 -29.39
C LYS A 502 -34.45 -6.85 -28.93
N ARG A 503 -34.75 -6.38 -27.73
CA ARG A 503 -36.12 -6.35 -27.17
C ARG A 503 -37.03 -5.44 -28.00
N ILE A 504 -36.56 -4.24 -28.38
CA ILE A 504 -37.28 -3.31 -29.26
C ILE A 504 -37.57 -3.97 -30.60
N THR A 505 -36.58 -4.58 -31.25
CA THR A 505 -36.77 -5.28 -32.54
C THR A 505 -37.81 -6.41 -32.43
N ASN A 506 -37.76 -7.21 -31.36
CA ASN A 506 -38.74 -8.28 -31.14
C ASN A 506 -40.16 -7.74 -30.90
N GLN A 507 -40.31 -6.64 -30.17
CA GLN A 507 -41.60 -6.00 -29.94
C GLN A 507 -42.14 -5.34 -31.21
N GLU A 508 -41.29 -4.72 -32.04
CA GLU A 508 -41.67 -4.17 -33.34
C GLU A 508 -42.19 -5.25 -34.29
N GLN A 509 -41.54 -6.43 -34.33
CA GLN A 509 -42.02 -7.58 -35.09
C GLN A 509 -43.37 -8.10 -34.58
N LYS A 510 -43.59 -8.11 -33.26
CA LYS A 510 -44.90 -8.48 -32.69
C LYS A 510 -45.96 -7.45 -33.05
N LEU A 511 -45.62 -6.17 -33.04
CA LEU A 511 -46.53 -5.07 -33.39
C LEU A 511 -46.98 -5.16 -34.85
N THR A 512 -46.05 -5.44 -35.78
CA THR A 512 -46.40 -5.61 -37.19
C THR A 512 -47.29 -6.83 -37.42
N HIS A 513 -47.02 -7.95 -36.74
CA HIS A 513 -47.88 -9.13 -36.77
C HIS A 513 -49.28 -8.82 -36.24
N LEU A 514 -49.40 -8.24 -35.03
CA LEU A 514 -50.67 -7.86 -34.40
C LEU A 514 -51.51 -6.90 -35.27
N ARG A 515 -50.88 -5.90 -35.88
CA ARG A 515 -51.55 -4.98 -36.81
C ARG A 515 -52.05 -5.69 -38.06
N THR A 516 -51.26 -6.60 -38.62
CA THR A 516 -51.65 -7.38 -39.80
C THR A 516 -52.82 -8.31 -39.47
N THR A 517 -52.78 -8.98 -38.31
CA THR A 517 -53.87 -9.81 -37.82
C THR A 517 -55.13 -8.99 -37.61
N ALA A 518 -55.06 -7.88 -36.85
CA ALA A 518 -56.20 -7.00 -36.60
C ALA A 518 -56.83 -6.45 -37.89
N ALA A 519 -56.02 -6.04 -38.86
CA ALA A 519 -56.50 -5.60 -40.17
C ALA A 519 -57.18 -6.74 -40.95
N ALA A 520 -56.66 -7.97 -40.89
CA ALA A 520 -57.29 -9.14 -41.50
C ALA A 520 -58.63 -9.48 -40.83
N THR A 521 -58.74 -9.40 -39.49
CA THR A 521 -60.00 -9.63 -38.75
C THR A 521 -61.03 -8.54 -39.04
N ALA A 522 -60.61 -7.28 -39.14
CA ALA A 522 -61.47 -6.16 -39.53
C ALA A 522 -61.98 -6.28 -40.97
N ALA A 523 -61.12 -6.71 -41.91
CA ALA A 523 -61.51 -6.96 -43.29
C ALA A 523 -62.47 -8.18 -43.42
N ALA A 524 -62.30 -9.20 -42.58
CA ALA A 524 -63.17 -10.37 -42.55
C ALA A 524 -64.57 -10.05 -41.98
N SER A 525 -64.64 -9.26 -40.91
CA SER A 525 -65.91 -8.80 -40.33
C SER A 525 -66.68 -7.86 -41.27
N ALA A 526 -66.00 -6.93 -41.96
CA ALA A 526 -66.62 -6.07 -42.96
C ALA A 526 -67.18 -6.84 -44.18
N ARG A 527 -66.62 -8.01 -44.53
CA ARG A 527 -67.17 -8.89 -45.57
C ARG A 527 -68.39 -9.69 -45.10
N ALA A 528 -68.56 -9.92 -43.80
CA ALA A 528 -69.68 -10.65 -43.22
C ALA A 528 -70.94 -9.77 -43.03
N GLU A 529 -70.78 -8.48 -42.75
CA GLU A 529 -71.90 -7.51 -42.61
C GLU A 529 -72.59 -7.15 -43.96
N GLY A 530 -72.00 -7.52 -45.10
CA GLY A 530 -72.59 -7.31 -46.43
C GLY A 530 -73.75 -8.26 -46.79
N ALA A 531 -74.15 -9.16 -45.89
CA ALA A 531 -75.19 -10.16 -46.15
C ALA A 531 -76.03 -10.48 -44.89
N GLY A 532 -76.88 -9.55 -44.44
CA GLY A 532 -77.95 -9.88 -43.49
C GLY A 532 -78.43 -8.73 -42.61
N ASP A 533 -79.71 -8.42 -42.75
CA ASP A 533 -80.51 -7.55 -41.86
C ASP A 533 -80.60 -8.13 -40.44
N GLY A 534 -80.44 -7.26 -39.44
CA GLY A 534 -80.92 -7.43 -38.05
C GLY A 534 -80.19 -8.44 -37.15
N GLY A 535 -79.41 -7.95 -36.18
CA GLY A 535 -79.08 -8.73 -34.98
C GLY A 535 -77.89 -8.23 -34.17
N TYR A 536 -78.18 -7.68 -32.99
CA TYR A 536 -77.24 -7.29 -31.93
C TYR A 536 -76.11 -8.32 -31.72
N GLY A 537 -74.87 -7.92 -31.98
CA GLY A 537 -73.68 -8.74 -31.73
C GLY A 537 -72.43 -7.86 -31.79
N GLY A 538 -72.14 -7.17 -30.68
CA GLY A 538 -70.96 -6.33 -30.52
C GLY A 538 -69.69 -7.14 -30.80
N SER A 539 -69.06 -6.85 -31.93
CA SER A 539 -67.72 -7.35 -32.22
C SER A 539 -66.74 -6.80 -31.18
N GLU A 540 -65.63 -7.51 -30.97
CA GLU A 540 -64.54 -7.18 -30.04
C GLU A 540 -63.37 -6.38 -30.70
N PRO A 541 -63.53 -5.25 -31.43
CA PRO A 541 -62.40 -4.50 -31.97
C PRO A 541 -61.43 -3.99 -30.88
N GLY A 542 -61.95 -3.69 -29.69
CA GLY A 542 -61.18 -3.03 -28.62
C GLY A 542 -60.05 -3.88 -28.02
N ILE A 543 -60.06 -5.21 -28.18
CA ILE A 543 -59.04 -6.10 -27.60
C ILE A 543 -57.70 -5.94 -28.33
N TYR A 544 -57.73 -5.89 -29.68
CA TYR A 544 -56.53 -5.68 -30.48
C TYR A 544 -55.99 -4.25 -30.32
N ASP A 545 -56.88 -3.27 -30.22
CA ASP A 545 -56.49 -1.87 -30.02
C ASP A 545 -55.79 -1.66 -28.68
N ALA A 546 -56.31 -2.22 -27.58
CA ALA A 546 -55.68 -2.15 -26.26
C ALA A 546 -54.31 -2.88 -26.22
N GLN A 547 -54.18 -4.02 -26.92
CA GLN A 547 -52.91 -4.74 -27.02
C GLN A 547 -51.87 -3.98 -27.85
N ILE A 548 -52.31 -3.34 -28.95
CA ILE A 548 -51.46 -2.48 -29.79
C ILE A 548 -51.00 -1.27 -29.00
N GLU A 549 -51.89 -0.59 -28.27
CA GLU A 549 -51.55 0.57 -27.45
C GLU A 549 -50.52 0.23 -26.37
N LYS A 550 -50.75 -0.86 -25.62
CA LYS A 550 -49.81 -1.35 -24.61
C LYS A 550 -48.44 -1.67 -25.20
N LEU A 551 -48.41 -2.32 -26.38
CA LEU A 551 -47.14 -2.67 -27.03
C LEU A 551 -46.41 -1.42 -27.55
N VAL A 552 -47.14 -0.42 -28.06
CA VAL A 552 -46.58 0.88 -28.46
C VAL A 552 -45.99 1.62 -27.26
N GLN A 553 -46.70 1.65 -26.12
CA GLN A 553 -46.18 2.26 -24.88
C GLN A 553 -44.90 1.57 -24.40
N ASN A 554 -44.85 0.23 -24.44
CA ASN A 554 -43.64 -0.52 -24.08
C ASN A 554 -42.46 -0.20 -25.01
N ILE A 555 -42.68 -0.14 -26.33
CA ILE A 555 -41.64 0.23 -27.30
C ILE A 555 -41.15 1.65 -27.05
N GLN A 556 -42.05 2.60 -26.78
CA GLN A 556 -41.69 3.98 -26.46
C GLN A 556 -40.85 4.07 -25.18
N SER A 557 -41.25 3.34 -24.13
CA SER A 557 -40.50 3.24 -22.88
C SER A 557 -39.11 2.63 -23.10
N ASP A 558 -39.02 1.49 -23.81
CA ASP A 558 -37.74 0.83 -24.11
C ASP A 558 -36.83 1.73 -24.96
N ARG A 559 -37.38 2.51 -25.91
CA ARG A 559 -36.61 3.49 -26.71
C ARG A 559 -36.09 4.65 -25.86
N ALA A 560 -36.90 5.19 -24.95
CA ALA A 560 -36.46 6.24 -24.03
C ALA A 560 -35.38 5.73 -23.07
N GLU A 561 -35.52 4.50 -22.57
CA GLU A 561 -34.50 3.83 -21.76
C GLU A 561 -33.21 3.61 -22.58
N MET A 562 -33.31 3.12 -23.81
CA MET A 562 -32.16 2.92 -24.69
C MET A 562 -31.38 4.21 -24.96
N GLU A 563 -32.08 5.33 -25.21
CA GLU A 563 -31.45 6.64 -25.39
C GLU A 563 -30.70 7.07 -24.13
N THR A 564 -31.35 6.95 -22.96
CA THR A 564 -30.75 7.23 -21.65
C THR A 564 -29.49 6.39 -21.41
N GLN A 565 -29.54 5.09 -21.72
CA GLN A 565 -28.40 4.18 -21.56
C GLN A 565 -27.29 4.44 -22.58
N SER A 566 -27.63 4.81 -23.81
CA SER A 566 -26.67 5.20 -24.86
C SER A 566 -25.88 6.44 -24.44
N GLN A 567 -26.59 7.46 -23.95
CA GLN A 567 -26.00 8.66 -23.39
C GLN A 567 -25.10 8.32 -22.19
N ARG A 568 -25.58 7.53 -21.23
CA ARG A 568 -24.79 7.08 -20.09
C ARG A 568 -23.48 6.39 -20.51
N ALA A 569 -23.52 5.54 -21.54
CA ALA A 569 -22.34 4.86 -22.07
C ALA A 569 -21.29 5.84 -22.64
N ILE A 570 -21.72 6.90 -23.33
CA ILE A 570 -20.84 7.96 -23.84
C ILE A 570 -20.13 8.66 -22.67
N LEU A 571 -20.88 9.08 -21.64
CA LEU A 571 -20.31 9.77 -20.48
C LEU A 571 -19.38 8.87 -19.67
N MET A 572 -19.69 7.56 -19.59
CA MET A 572 -18.80 6.56 -18.99
C MET A 572 -17.47 6.50 -19.73
N ASN A 573 -17.48 6.38 -21.06
CA ASN A 573 -16.25 6.32 -21.86
C ASN A 573 -15.44 7.61 -21.76
N HIS A 574 -16.11 8.76 -21.79
CA HIS A 574 -15.47 10.05 -21.54
C HIS A 574 -14.82 10.10 -20.16
N THR A 575 -15.55 9.68 -19.12
CA THR A 575 -15.04 9.63 -17.75
C THR A 575 -13.80 8.73 -17.65
N LEU A 576 -13.86 7.52 -18.19
CA LEU A 576 -12.72 6.59 -18.23
C LEU A 576 -11.52 7.23 -18.94
N TRP A 577 -11.74 7.89 -20.07
CA TRP A 577 -10.67 8.60 -20.77
C TRP A 577 -10.03 9.68 -19.90
N MET A 578 -10.84 10.50 -19.22
CA MET A 578 -10.33 11.51 -18.28
C MET A 578 -9.54 10.90 -17.12
N GLU A 579 -9.96 9.74 -16.60
CA GLU A 579 -9.23 9.01 -15.57
C GLU A 579 -7.90 8.44 -16.08
N ILE A 580 -7.84 7.95 -17.32
CA ILE A 580 -6.59 7.51 -17.95
C ILE A 580 -5.64 8.69 -18.17
N LEU A 581 -6.15 9.85 -18.58
CA LEU A 581 -5.36 11.08 -18.67
C LEU A 581 -4.85 11.52 -17.29
N PHE A 582 -5.68 11.45 -16.25
CA PHE A 582 -5.25 11.71 -14.88
C PHE A 582 -4.14 10.75 -14.44
N TYR A 583 -4.30 9.45 -14.68
CA TYR A 583 -3.28 8.44 -14.40
C TYR A 583 -1.97 8.72 -15.17
N HIS A 584 -2.06 9.09 -16.45
CA HIS A 584 -0.91 9.44 -17.27
C HIS A 584 -0.17 10.66 -16.72
N LYS A 585 -0.89 11.74 -16.38
CA LYS A 585 -0.28 12.95 -15.80
C LYS A 585 0.45 12.66 -14.48
N ASN A 586 -0.06 11.75 -13.66
CA ASN A 586 0.61 11.33 -12.43
C ASN A 586 1.96 10.60 -12.66
N GLN A 587 2.26 10.14 -13.87
CA GLN A 587 3.58 9.58 -14.20
C GLN A 587 4.69 10.62 -14.12
N ALA A 588 4.37 11.92 -14.32
CA ALA A 588 5.34 13.01 -14.15
C ALA A 588 5.92 13.07 -12.73
N LEU A 589 5.18 12.58 -11.73
CA LEU A 589 5.66 12.54 -10.35
C LEU A 589 6.87 11.62 -10.18
N ILE A 590 7.04 10.59 -11.02
CA ILE A 590 8.16 9.65 -10.93
C ILE A 590 9.50 10.39 -11.04
N ALA A 591 9.61 11.35 -11.95
CA ALA A 591 10.82 12.16 -12.08
C ALA A 591 11.14 12.91 -10.79
N SER A 592 10.12 13.50 -10.14
CA SER A 592 10.27 14.20 -8.87
C SER A 592 10.71 13.26 -7.73
N ILE A 593 10.22 12.02 -7.69
CA ILE A 593 10.67 11.02 -6.71
C ILE A 593 12.18 10.84 -6.77
N TYR A 594 12.72 10.61 -7.98
CA TYR A 594 14.15 10.35 -8.15
C TYR A 594 15.00 11.62 -8.01
N GLN A 595 14.52 12.76 -8.50
CA GLN A 595 15.21 14.05 -8.32
C GLN A 595 15.38 14.38 -6.84
N ASN A 596 14.29 14.29 -6.06
CA ASN A 596 14.33 14.52 -4.61
C ASN A 596 15.23 13.50 -3.91
N PHE A 597 15.11 12.21 -4.27
CA PHE A 597 15.95 11.16 -3.68
C PHE A 597 17.43 11.42 -3.90
N VAL A 598 17.85 11.72 -5.14
CA VAL A 598 19.25 12.00 -5.47
C VAL A 598 19.74 13.26 -4.76
N HIS A 599 18.92 14.32 -4.72
CA HIS A 599 19.27 15.55 -4.00
C HIS A 599 19.55 15.29 -2.52
N GLU A 600 18.67 14.53 -1.85
CA GLU A 600 18.85 14.19 -0.43
C GLU A 600 20.04 13.25 -0.19
N GLN A 601 20.37 12.35 -1.13
CA GLN A 601 21.59 11.55 -1.05
C GLN A 601 22.84 12.42 -1.15
N ILE A 602 22.90 13.35 -2.11
CA ILE A 602 24.04 14.29 -2.27
C ILE A 602 24.24 15.10 -1.00
N LYS A 603 23.15 15.69 -0.47
CA LYS A 603 23.19 16.48 0.76
C LYS A 603 23.69 15.67 1.95
N THR A 604 23.24 14.41 2.07
CA THR A 604 23.73 13.52 3.14
C THR A 604 25.21 13.21 2.98
N SER A 605 25.65 12.86 1.76
CA SER A 605 27.05 12.57 1.48
C SER A 605 27.94 13.77 1.79
N GLN A 606 27.51 14.99 1.44
CA GLN A 606 28.22 16.22 1.80
C GLN A 606 28.32 16.39 3.31
N GLY A 607 27.22 16.25 4.06
CA GLY A 607 27.24 16.37 5.52
C GLY A 607 28.16 15.34 6.21
N LEU A 608 28.25 14.12 5.67
CA LEU A 608 29.21 13.14 6.16
C LEU A 608 30.65 13.54 5.81
N THR A 609 30.91 13.96 4.59
CA THR A 609 32.24 14.45 4.18
C THR A 609 32.71 15.59 5.07
N ASP A 610 31.87 16.59 5.31
CA ASP A 610 32.19 17.73 6.17
C ASP A 610 32.57 17.28 7.59
N THR A 611 31.84 16.29 8.12
CA THR A 611 32.12 15.69 9.45
C THR A 611 33.48 14.98 9.47
N TRP A 612 33.85 14.29 8.39
CA TRP A 612 35.14 13.60 8.29
C TRP A 612 36.30 14.56 8.07
N GLU A 613 36.10 15.59 7.26
CA GLU A 613 37.11 16.64 7.02
C GLU A 613 37.42 17.41 8.31
N SER A 614 36.42 17.71 9.15
CA SER A 614 36.64 18.37 10.43
C SER A 614 37.31 17.46 11.47
N LEU A 615 37.06 16.15 11.42
CA LEU A 615 37.67 15.17 12.32
C LEU A 615 39.13 14.88 11.95
N SER A 616 39.45 14.86 10.65
CA SER A 616 40.76 14.49 10.12
C SER A 616 41.95 15.15 10.86
N PRO A 617 42.04 16.50 10.98
CA PRO A 617 43.17 17.13 11.66
C PRO A 617 43.28 16.73 13.13
N ILE A 618 42.14 16.58 13.83
CA ILE A 618 42.12 16.19 15.25
C ILE A 618 42.75 14.80 15.45
N VAL A 619 42.48 13.87 14.53
CA VAL A 619 43.06 12.51 14.59
C VAL A 619 44.55 12.53 14.24
N HIS A 620 44.97 13.36 13.29
CA HIS A 620 46.39 13.50 12.93
C HIS A 620 47.23 14.16 14.04
N ASP A 621 46.61 15.01 14.86
CA ASP A 621 47.25 15.67 16.00
C ASP A 621 47.37 14.77 17.25
N LEU A 622 46.86 13.53 17.20
CA LEU A 622 46.99 12.61 18.33
C LEU A 622 48.45 12.15 18.52
N PRO A 623 48.90 11.97 19.78
CA PRO A 623 50.26 11.55 20.06
C PRO A 623 50.50 10.13 19.53
N MET A 624 51.43 9.98 18.57
CA MET A 624 51.84 8.69 17.99
C MET A 624 53.28 8.28 18.37
N GLU A 625 54.11 9.22 18.82
CA GLU A 625 55.49 8.93 19.20
C GLU A 625 55.54 8.27 20.58
N VAL A 626 56.03 7.03 20.64
CA VAL A 626 56.11 6.25 21.89
C VAL A 626 56.91 7.00 22.97
N ASN A 627 57.97 7.71 22.58
CA ASN A 627 58.80 8.50 23.49
C ASN A 627 58.07 9.70 24.12
N ALA A 628 56.88 10.06 23.63
CA ALA A 628 56.05 11.11 24.23
C ALA A 628 55.20 10.59 25.40
N PHE A 629 55.16 9.27 25.63
CA PHE A 629 54.45 8.63 26.74
C PHE A 629 55.42 8.29 27.90
N ASN A 630 56.10 9.31 28.42
CA ASN A 630 57.01 9.18 29.57
C ASN A 630 56.38 9.66 30.87
#